data_AF-A0A529ZKL2-F1
#
_entry.id   AF-A0A529ZKL2-F1
#
_cell.length_a   1.000
_cell.length_b   1.000
_cell.length_c   1.000
_cell.angle_alpha   90.00
_cell.angle_beta   90.00
_cell.angle_gamma   90.00
#
_symmetry.space_group_name_H-M   'P 1'
#
loop_
_entity.id
_entity.type
_entity.pdbx_description
1 polymer ?
#
loop_
_entity_poly.entity_id
_entity_poly.type
_entity_poly.pdbx_seq_one_letter_code
_entity_poly.pdbx_strand_id
1 'polypeptide(L)' 'MNVQRRLLPNTAALAAFEAVARLGSFTAAARELDLTQGAVSRQIN' A
#
# COMPACT_ATOMS: atom_id res chain seq x y z
N MET A 1 16.48 -19.50 8.14
CA MET A 1 15.96 -18.77 6.96
C MET A 1 16.43 -17.33 7.02
N ASN A 2 17.22 -16.88 6.05
CA ASN A 2 17.57 -15.46 5.94
C ASN A 2 16.47 -14.77 5.11
N VAL A 3 15.48 -14.18 5.79
CA VAL A 3 14.48 -13.35 5.12
C VAL A 3 15.21 -12.12 4.62
N GLN A 4 15.39 -12.01 3.30
CA GLN A 4 15.96 -10.81 2.73
C GLN A 4 15.03 -9.65 3.06
N ARG A 5 15.53 -8.63 3.77
CA ARG A 5 14.74 -7.45 4.17
C ARG A 5 14.04 -6.76 2.99
N ARG A 6 14.57 -6.96 1.77
CA ARG A 6 13.96 -6.51 0.51
C ARG A 6 12.64 -7.21 0.16
N LEU A 7 12.37 -8.40 0.71
CA LEU A 7 11.14 -9.16 0.50
C LEU A 7 10.05 -8.81 1.51
N LEU A 8 10.37 -8.01 2.52
CA LEU A 8 9.38 -7.53 3.48
C LEU A 8 8.81 -6.21 2.97
N PRO A 9 7.48 -6.11 2.79
CA PRO A 9 6.87 -4.83 2.49
C PRO A 9 7.14 -3.86 3.65
N ASN A 10 7.34 -2.59 3.33
CA ASN A 10 7.40 -1.54 4.34
C ASN A 10 5.99 -1.30 4.93
N THR A 11 5.90 -0.54 6.02
CA THR A 11 4.62 -0.26 6.68
C THR A 11 3.65 0.53 5.79
N ALA A 12 4.16 1.36 4.88
CA ALA A 12 3.32 2.10 3.94
C ALA A 12 2.64 1.17 2.92
N ALA A 13 3.35 0.16 2.43
CA ALA A 13 2.80 -0.89 1.58
C ALA A 13 1.68 -1.68 2.28
N LEU A 14 1.87 -2.00 3.56
CA LEU A 14 0.86 -2.68 4.36
C LEU A 14 -0.39 -1.80 4.58
N ALA A 15 -0.21 -0.51 4.88
CA ALA A 15 -1.31 0.44 5.04
C ALA A 15 -2.08 0.66 3.73
N ALA A 16 -1.37 0.84 2.61
CA ALA A 16 -1.98 0.95 1.29
C ALA A 16 -2.79 -0.29 0.93
N PHE A 17 -2.24 -1.49 1.19
CA PHE A 17 -2.93 -2.74 0.94
C PHE A 17 -4.20 -2.90 1.78
N GLU A 18 -4.13 -2.63 3.08
CA GLU A 18 -5.29 -2.65 3.98
C GLU A 18 -6.40 -1.69 3.53
N ALA A 19 -6.04 -0.43 3.26
CA ALA A 19 -6.99 0.58 2.82
C ALA A 19 -7.66 0.21 1.48
N VAL A 20 -6.90 -0.29 0.51
CA VAL A 20 -7.45 -0.77 -0.77
C VAL A 20 -8.37 -1.96 -0.57
N ALA A 21 -8.01 -2.92 0.27
CA ALA A 21 -8.84 -4.08 0.57
C ALA A 21 -10.15 -3.70 1.28
N ARG A 22 -10.10 -2.78 2.24
CA ARG A 22 -11.29 -2.31 2.99
C ARG A 22 -12.23 -1.46 2.16
N LEU A 23 -11.69 -0.60 1.28
CA LEU A 23 -12.48 0.34 0.48
C LEU A 23 -12.86 -0.20 -0.90
N GLY A 24 -12.18 -1.25 -1.38
CA GLY A 24 -12.36 -1.79 -2.74
C GLY A 24 -11.95 -0.82 -3.85
N SER A 25 -11.18 0.22 -3.55
CA SER A 25 -10.82 1.27 -4.51
C SER A 25 -9.47 1.93 -4.20
N PHE A 26 -8.56 1.90 -5.17
CA PHE A 26 -7.27 2.60 -5.11
C PHE A 26 -7.44 4.12 -4.97
N THR A 27 -8.45 4.70 -5.61
CA THR A 27 -8.70 6.15 -5.53
C THR A 27 -9.25 6.54 -4.17
N ALA A 28 -10.10 5.69 -3.55
CA ALA A 28 -10.60 5.94 -2.20
C ALA A 28 -9.48 5.81 -1.16
N ALA A 29 -8.65 4.76 -1.25
CA ALA A 29 -7.49 4.56 -0.38
C ALA A 29 -6.48 5.71 -0.48
N ALA A 30 -6.25 6.22 -1.69
CA ALA A 30 -5.39 7.38 -1.90
C ALA A 30 -5.90 8.63 -1.19
N ARG A 31 -7.23 8.89 -1.23
CA ARG A 31 -7.82 10.01 -0.49
C ARG A 31 -7.73 9.83 1.02
N GLU A 32 -7.90 8.60 1.52
CA GLU A 32 -7.84 8.31 2.95
C GLU A 32 -6.41 8.45 3.51
N LEU A 33 -5.40 8.07 2.73
CA LEU A 33 -3.99 8.11 3.13
C LEU A 33 -3.29 9.43 2.78
N ASP A 34 -4.02 10.42 2.26
CA ASP A 34 -3.47 11.69 1.75
C ASP A 34 -2.35 11.49 0.71
N LEU A 35 -2.60 10.59 -0.24
CA LEU A 35 -1.69 10.21 -1.31
C LEU A 35 -2.33 10.37 -2.68
N THR A 36 -1.51 10.30 -3.73
CA THR A 36 -2.01 10.13 -5.09
C THR A 36 -2.33 8.65 -5.36
N GLN A 37 -3.27 8.38 -6.26
CA GLN A 37 -3.60 7.01 -6.67
C GLN A 37 -2.37 6.25 -7.20
N GLY A 38 -1.46 6.96 -7.92
CA GLY A 38 -0.20 6.40 -8.39
C GLY A 38 0.78 6.04 -7.28
N ALA A 39 0.81 6.80 -6.18
CA ALA A 39 1.64 6.49 -5.01
C ALA A 39 1.15 5.22 -4.30
N VAL A 40 -0.15 5.07 -4.11
CA VAL A 40 -0.76 3.84 -3.54
C VAL A 40 -0.46 2.63 -4.42
N SER A 41 -0.59 2.76 -5.74
CA SER A 41 -0.26 1.69 -6.70
C SER A 41 1.21 1.25 -6.59
N ARG A 42 2.14 2.21 -6.47
CA ARG A 42 3.58 1.91 -6.29
C ARG A 42 3.93 1.32 -4.93
N GLN A 43 3.14 1.57 -3.89
CA GLN A 43 3.38 0.99 -2.57
C GLN A 43 2.95 -0.47 -2.49
N ILE A 44 1.94 -0.88 -3.27
CA ILE A 44 1.43 -2.26 -3.31
C ILE A 44 2.26 -3.15 -4.25
N ASN A 45 2.90 -2.57 -5.26
CA ASN A 45 3.76 -3.25 -6.23
C ASN A 45 5.18 -3.43 -5.68
#